data_AF-A0AAU8WZK0-F1
#
_entry.id   AF-A0AAU8WZK0-F1
#
_cell.length_a   1.000
_cell.length_b   1.000
_cell.length_c   1.000
_cell.angle_alpha   90.00
_cell.angle_beta   90.00
_cell.angle_gamma   90.00
#
_symmetry.space_group_name_H-M   'P 1'
#
loop_
_entity.id
_entity.type
_entity.pdbx_description
1 polymer ?
#
loop_
_entity_poly.entity_id
_entity_poly.type
_entity_poly.pdbx_seq_one_letter_code
_entity_poly.pdbx_strand_id
1 'polypeptide(L)'
;MKGYQGWVGLTLLCAATGMSTAQAEVEVAVPTDFQILAVSSGKLQDEQHATLADGEQQLLVRYEGVIPSRNSSENDRQVRSEPQVLRYQASQQRLQLVASVPATEKGMQLYARAPVVALQADGRALSIQQDALVTSGMLLGMDWRARLDEYNRGAGKAALTTAAVATTATAGATAPALATRELEGQLQQLFLKADPELRKRFIGWAVPRL
;
A
#
# COMPACT_ATOMS: atom_id res chain seq x y z
N MET A 1 -53.76 -48.79 -39.39
CA MET A 1 -52.58 -49.33 -38.66
C MET A 1 -51.33 -48.62 -39.18
N LYS A 2 -50.47 -48.17 -38.26
CA LYS A 2 -49.10 -47.64 -38.41
C LYS A 2 -48.90 -46.33 -39.19
N GLY A 3 -48.73 -45.24 -38.42
CA GLY A 3 -47.98 -44.06 -38.83
C GLY A 3 -46.48 -44.24 -38.59
N TYR A 4 -45.67 -43.45 -39.28
CA TYR A 4 -44.26 -43.26 -38.99
C TYR A 4 -43.95 -41.75 -39.04
N GLN A 5 -43.71 -41.22 -37.84
CA GLN A 5 -43.16 -39.90 -37.57
C GLN A 5 -41.65 -39.95 -37.81
N GLY A 6 -41.16 -39.10 -38.70
CA GLY A 6 -39.75 -39.01 -39.05
C GLY A 6 -39.06 -37.84 -38.34
N TRP A 7 -38.07 -38.21 -37.54
CA TRP A 7 -36.79 -37.52 -37.33
C TRP A 7 -36.77 -36.16 -36.60
N VAL A 8 -36.39 -36.28 -35.33
CA VAL A 8 -35.90 -35.24 -34.42
C VAL A 8 -34.65 -34.56 -34.99
N GLY A 9 -34.76 -33.28 -35.36
CA GLY A 9 -33.61 -32.39 -35.56
C GLY A 9 -33.26 -31.69 -34.25
N LEU A 10 -32.32 -32.26 -33.49
CA LEU A 10 -31.77 -31.63 -32.29
C LEU A 10 -30.65 -30.67 -32.71
N THR A 11 -30.95 -29.37 -32.76
CA THR A 11 -30.00 -28.30 -33.04
C THR A 11 -28.95 -28.21 -31.94
N LEU A 12 -27.67 -28.20 -32.35
CA LEU A 12 -26.50 -28.09 -31.48
C LEU A 12 -26.57 -26.87 -30.54
N LEU A 13 -26.45 -27.13 -29.24
CA LEU A 13 -26.23 -26.15 -28.19
C LEU A 13 -24.73 -25.80 -28.19
N CYS A 14 -24.38 -24.60 -28.65
CA CYS A 14 -23.01 -24.06 -28.52
C CYS A 14 -22.68 -23.88 -27.03
N ALA A 15 -21.87 -24.78 -26.49
CA ALA A 15 -21.23 -24.61 -25.19
C ALA A 15 -20.18 -23.49 -25.31
N ALA A 16 -20.56 -22.27 -24.92
CA ALA A 16 -19.59 -21.25 -24.56
C ALA A 16 -18.92 -21.69 -23.26
N THR A 17 -17.86 -22.49 -23.38
CA THR A 17 -16.93 -22.72 -22.27
C THR A 17 -16.36 -21.37 -21.90
N GLY A 18 -16.80 -20.85 -20.75
CA GLY A 18 -16.24 -19.66 -20.13
C GLY A 18 -14.73 -19.83 -20.07
N MET A 19 -14.02 -18.95 -20.77
CA MET A 19 -12.60 -18.76 -20.56
C MET A 19 -12.46 -18.28 -19.12
N SER A 20 -12.17 -19.19 -18.20
CA SER A 20 -11.68 -18.84 -16.87
C SER A 20 -10.42 -18.01 -17.10
N THR A 21 -10.55 -16.69 -16.98
CA THR A 21 -9.38 -15.84 -16.81
C THR A 21 -8.75 -16.31 -15.52
N ALA A 22 -7.67 -17.09 -15.61
CA ALA A 22 -6.80 -17.32 -14.48
C ALA A 22 -6.42 -15.93 -13.98
N GLN A 23 -7.07 -15.50 -12.90
CA GLN A 23 -6.72 -14.28 -12.20
C GLN A 23 -5.29 -14.53 -11.76
N ALA A 24 -4.40 -13.81 -12.41
CA ALA A 24 -3.01 -13.79 -12.08
C ALA A 24 -2.89 -13.16 -10.69
N GLU A 25 -2.35 -13.94 -9.74
CA GLU A 25 -2.27 -13.59 -8.33
C GLU A 25 -0.79 -13.47 -7.91
N VAL A 26 -0.52 -12.55 -7.00
CA VAL A 26 0.77 -12.34 -6.36
C VAL A 26 0.69 -12.92 -4.95
N GLU A 27 1.47 -13.95 -4.68
CA GLU A 27 1.62 -14.51 -3.33
C GLU A 27 2.67 -13.73 -2.57
N VAL A 28 2.40 -13.36 -1.32
CA VAL A 28 3.33 -12.65 -0.46
C VAL A 28 3.49 -13.41 0.85
N ALA A 29 4.73 -13.64 1.26
CA ALA A 29 5.04 -14.15 2.58
C ALA A 29 6.00 -13.21 3.33
N VAL A 30 5.81 -13.11 4.64
CA VAL A 30 6.67 -12.36 5.55
C VAL A 30 7.32 -13.30 6.58
N PRO A 31 8.53 -12.98 7.08
CA PRO A 31 9.18 -13.79 8.11
C PRO A 31 8.45 -13.69 9.46
N THR A 32 8.78 -14.57 10.40
CA THR A 32 8.07 -14.73 11.68
C THR A 32 8.16 -13.52 12.61
N ASP A 33 9.18 -12.69 12.43
CA ASP A 33 9.36 -11.42 13.13
C ASP A 33 8.59 -10.27 12.46
N PHE A 34 7.72 -10.58 11.50
CA PHE A 34 6.79 -9.65 10.86
C PHE A 34 5.38 -10.20 10.84
N GLN A 35 4.44 -9.27 10.81
CA GLN A 35 3.01 -9.54 10.66
C GLN A 35 2.44 -8.72 9.51
N ILE A 36 1.63 -9.33 8.66
CA ILE A 36 0.77 -8.65 7.71
C ILE A 36 -0.51 -8.24 8.44
N LEU A 37 -0.78 -6.93 8.45
CA LEU A 37 -1.93 -6.33 9.10
C LEU A 37 -3.10 -6.10 8.12
N ALA A 38 -2.79 -5.73 6.88
CA ALA A 38 -3.78 -5.50 5.83
C ALA A 38 -3.16 -5.57 4.42
N VAL A 39 -4.02 -5.72 3.42
CA VAL A 39 -3.69 -5.69 1.98
C VAL A 39 -4.67 -4.81 1.22
N SER A 40 -4.25 -4.23 0.09
CA SER A 40 -5.11 -3.42 -0.79
C SER A 40 -6.20 -4.26 -1.47
N SER A 41 -5.84 -5.02 -2.51
CA SER A 41 -6.75 -5.80 -3.34
C SER A 41 -6.31 -7.25 -3.30
N GLY A 42 -6.95 -8.04 -2.45
CA GLY A 42 -6.54 -9.40 -2.17
C GLY A 42 -7.13 -9.96 -0.90
N LYS A 43 -6.60 -11.12 -0.52
CA LYS A 43 -6.99 -11.88 0.66
C LYS A 43 -5.76 -12.10 1.55
N LEU A 44 -5.91 -11.73 2.82
CA LEU A 44 -5.02 -12.16 3.89
C LEU A 44 -5.39 -13.60 4.26
N GLN A 45 -4.46 -14.55 4.11
CA GLN A 45 -4.71 -15.93 4.54
C GLN A 45 -4.50 -16.06 6.05
N ASP A 46 -3.39 -15.51 6.53
CA ASP A 46 -2.99 -15.48 7.92
C ASP A 46 -2.07 -14.28 8.19
N GLU A 47 -1.47 -14.21 9.37
CA GLU A 47 -0.60 -13.10 9.76
C GLU A 47 0.74 -13.07 9.00
N GLN A 48 1.10 -14.12 8.27
CA GLN A 48 2.35 -14.23 7.52
C GLN A 48 2.17 -14.34 6.00
N HIS A 49 0.99 -14.71 5.53
CA HIS A 49 0.71 -14.98 4.12
C HIS A 49 -0.48 -14.18 3.59
N ALA A 50 -0.28 -13.58 2.41
CA ALA A 50 -1.32 -12.90 1.66
C ALA A 50 -1.28 -13.27 0.16
N THR A 51 -2.43 -13.15 -0.49
CA THR A 51 -2.56 -13.25 -1.94
C THR A 51 -3.19 -11.95 -2.41
N LEU A 52 -2.52 -11.26 -3.33
CA LEU A 52 -2.96 -9.98 -3.88
C LEU A 52 -3.20 -10.12 -5.38
N ALA A 53 -4.06 -9.28 -5.92
CA ALA A 53 -4.24 -9.18 -7.37
C ALA A 53 -2.95 -8.69 -8.03
N ASP A 54 -2.83 -8.96 -9.32
CA ASP A 54 -1.78 -8.37 -10.15
C ASP A 54 -1.82 -6.83 -10.18
N GLY A 55 -0.68 -6.25 -10.54
CA GLY A 55 -0.52 -4.82 -10.76
C GLY A 55 0.02 -4.09 -9.53
N GLU A 56 -0.46 -2.87 -9.34
CA GLU A 56 0.02 -2.01 -8.27
C GLU A 56 -0.72 -2.37 -7.00
N GLN A 57 0.03 -2.83 -6.00
CA GLN A 57 -0.54 -3.34 -4.76
C GLN A 57 0.11 -2.68 -3.56
N GLN A 58 -0.58 -2.78 -2.42
CA GLN A 58 -0.07 -2.41 -1.12
C GLN A 58 -0.18 -3.53 -0.10
N LEU A 59 0.84 -3.57 0.75
CA LEU A 59 0.93 -4.44 1.90
C LEU A 59 1.19 -3.57 3.15
N LEU A 60 0.36 -3.73 4.16
CA LEU A 60 0.60 -3.13 5.48
C LEU A 60 1.23 -4.19 6.38
N VAL A 61 2.47 -3.97 6.80
CA VAL A 61 3.21 -4.90 7.66
C VAL A 61 3.68 -4.24 8.95
N ARG A 62 4.00 -5.03 9.96
CA ARG A 62 4.62 -4.55 11.20
C ARG A 62 5.72 -5.51 11.64
N TYR A 63 6.82 -4.97 12.13
CA TYR A 63 7.85 -5.75 12.81
C TYR A 63 7.39 -6.12 14.24
N GLU A 64 7.53 -7.39 14.59
CA GLU A 64 7.12 -8.05 15.84
C GLU A 64 8.34 -8.83 16.41
N GLY A 65 9.28 -8.12 17.00
CA GLY A 65 10.45 -8.72 17.64
C GLY A 65 10.16 -9.24 19.05
N VAL A 66 10.87 -10.29 19.46
CA VAL A 66 10.85 -10.81 20.84
C VAL A 66 12.26 -10.72 21.43
N ILE A 67 12.39 -10.03 22.55
CA ILE A 67 13.61 -10.04 23.37
C ILE A 67 13.44 -11.16 24.40
N PRO A 68 14.26 -12.22 24.33
CA PRO A 68 14.15 -13.32 25.27
C PRO A 68 14.53 -12.84 26.67
N SER A 69 13.86 -13.40 27.65
CA SER A 69 14.18 -13.18 29.04
C SER A 69 15.62 -13.57 29.38
N ARG A 70 16.23 -12.84 30.32
CA ARG A 70 17.58 -13.13 30.82
C ARG A 70 17.61 -14.21 31.90
N ASN A 71 16.46 -14.54 32.51
CA ASN A 71 16.34 -15.55 33.55
C ASN A 71 14.90 -16.08 33.67
N SER A 72 14.70 -17.17 34.39
CA SER A 72 13.38 -17.81 34.53
C SER A 72 12.33 -17.00 35.30
N SER A 73 12.69 -15.85 35.88
CA SER A 73 11.77 -14.97 36.64
C SER A 73 11.29 -13.77 35.82
N GLU A 74 11.93 -13.48 34.69
CA GLU A 74 11.53 -12.43 33.76
C GLU A 74 10.75 -13.03 32.58
N ASN A 75 9.81 -12.27 32.03
CA ASN A 75 9.07 -12.64 30.82
C ASN A 75 9.76 -12.08 29.57
N ASP A 76 9.52 -12.73 28.44
CA ASP A 76 9.91 -12.21 27.15
C ASP A 76 9.25 -10.86 26.87
N ARG A 77 10.00 -9.96 26.22
CA ARG A 77 9.53 -8.61 25.94
C ARG A 77 9.32 -8.41 24.45
N GLN A 78 8.10 -8.06 24.05
CA GLN A 78 7.79 -7.69 22.68
C GLN A 78 8.40 -6.33 22.31
N VAL A 79 8.91 -6.22 21.09
CA VAL A 79 9.34 -4.98 20.46
C VAL A 79 8.58 -4.83 19.15
N ARG A 80 7.80 -3.77 19.02
CA ARG A 80 6.97 -3.53 17.82
C ARG A 80 7.34 -2.23 17.14
N SER A 81 7.31 -2.24 15.82
CA SER A 81 7.41 -1.00 15.04
C SER A 81 6.05 -0.33 14.85
N GLU A 82 6.05 0.93 14.39
CA GLU A 82 4.90 1.45 13.67
C GLU A 82 4.63 0.58 12.42
N PRO A 83 3.36 0.40 12.02
CA PRO A 83 3.02 -0.25 10.77
C PRO A 83 3.66 0.45 9.56
N GLN A 84 4.09 -0.33 8.58
CA GLN A 84 4.73 0.13 7.36
C GLN A 84 3.84 -0.21 6.17
N VAL A 85 3.52 0.81 5.36
CA VAL A 85 2.84 0.65 4.07
C VAL A 85 3.91 0.44 3.02
N LEU A 86 3.83 -0.70 2.34
CA LEU A 86 4.67 -1.02 1.19
C LEU A 86 3.82 -0.93 -0.06
N ARG A 87 4.24 -0.16 -1.05
CA ARG A 87 3.63 -0.10 -2.38
C ARG A 87 4.60 -0.65 -3.40
N TYR A 88 4.11 -1.55 -4.25
CA TYR A 88 4.93 -2.25 -5.23
C TYR A 88 4.11 -2.59 -6.48
N GLN A 89 4.82 -2.93 -7.57
CA GLN A 89 4.24 -3.45 -8.79
C GLN A 89 4.68 -4.89 -8.99
N ALA A 90 3.74 -5.82 -9.12
CA ALA A 90 4.03 -7.23 -9.31
C ALA A 90 2.94 -7.94 -10.12
N SER A 91 3.29 -9.04 -10.78
CA SER A 91 2.32 -9.88 -11.51
C SER A 91 2.79 -11.32 -11.51
N GLN A 92 1.88 -12.26 -11.24
CA GLN A 92 2.11 -13.71 -11.32
C GLN A 92 3.41 -14.21 -10.66
N GLN A 93 3.73 -13.71 -9.47
CA GLN A 93 4.97 -14.05 -8.80
C GLN A 93 4.80 -14.18 -7.29
N ARG A 94 5.73 -14.91 -6.67
CA ARG A 94 5.81 -15.01 -5.21
C ARG A 94 6.83 -14.00 -4.70
N LEU A 95 6.39 -13.17 -3.77
CA LEU A 95 7.20 -12.19 -3.07
C LEU A 95 7.51 -12.65 -1.65
N GLN A 96 8.73 -12.38 -1.22
CA GLN A 96 9.22 -12.60 0.13
C GLN A 96 9.64 -11.27 0.72
N LEU A 97 9.14 -10.94 1.91
CA LEU A 97 9.66 -9.81 2.67
C LEU A 97 11.00 -10.20 3.28
N VAL A 98 11.98 -9.33 3.12
CA VAL A 98 13.29 -9.47 3.74
C VAL A 98 13.62 -8.20 4.52
N ALA A 99 14.27 -8.39 5.66
CA ALA A 99 14.71 -7.31 6.54
C ALA A 99 16.03 -7.69 7.19
N SER A 100 16.91 -6.71 7.39
CA SER A 100 18.16 -6.88 8.13
C SER A 100 17.99 -6.37 9.55
N VAL A 101 17.39 -7.19 10.41
CA VAL A 101 17.16 -6.85 11.81
C VAL A 101 18.39 -7.21 12.64
N PRO A 102 19.00 -6.26 13.39
CA PRO A 102 20.12 -6.58 14.25
C PRO A 102 19.70 -7.48 15.42
N ALA A 103 20.48 -8.52 15.71
CA ALA A 103 20.15 -9.49 16.76
C ALA A 103 20.27 -8.96 18.20
N THR A 104 20.90 -7.79 18.41
CA THR A 104 21.06 -7.22 19.76
C THR A 104 19.77 -6.55 20.24
N GLU A 105 19.49 -6.62 21.55
CA GLU A 105 18.31 -5.95 22.15
C GLU A 105 18.22 -4.46 21.77
N LYS A 106 19.33 -3.73 21.85
CA LYS A 106 19.38 -2.31 21.47
C LYS A 106 19.16 -2.13 19.96
N GLY A 107 19.72 -3.00 19.13
CA GLY A 107 19.56 -2.96 17.69
C GLY A 107 18.12 -3.22 17.24
N MET A 108 17.44 -4.21 17.84
CA MET A 108 16.02 -4.47 17.61
C MET A 108 15.15 -3.26 17.98
N GLN A 109 15.44 -2.60 19.11
CA GLN A 109 14.72 -1.39 19.52
C GLN A 109 14.95 -0.20 18.56
N LEU A 110 16.16 -0.06 18.03
CA LEU A 110 16.46 0.97 17.03
C LEU A 110 15.77 0.66 15.71
N TYR A 111 15.81 -0.60 15.27
CA TYR A 111 15.12 -1.07 14.08
C TYR A 111 13.62 -0.80 14.16
N ALA A 112 12.99 -1.11 15.29
CA ALA A 112 11.56 -0.87 15.48
C ALA A 112 11.14 0.61 15.37
N ARG A 113 12.04 1.56 15.63
CA ARG A 113 11.75 3.01 15.49
C ARG A 113 11.76 3.49 14.05
N ALA A 114 12.50 2.81 13.18
CA ALA A 114 12.63 3.14 11.77
C ALA A 114 12.92 1.86 10.97
N PRO A 115 11.92 0.96 10.85
CA PRO A 115 12.12 -0.32 10.18
C PRO A 115 12.37 -0.08 8.69
N VAL A 116 13.23 -0.90 8.07
CA VAL A 116 13.50 -0.85 6.63
C VAL A 116 13.35 -2.25 6.09
N VAL A 117 12.42 -2.42 5.16
CA VAL A 117 12.13 -3.70 4.54
C VAL A 117 12.41 -3.67 3.04
N ALA A 118 12.55 -4.84 2.45
CA ALA A 118 12.54 -5.02 1.01
C ALA A 118 11.61 -6.19 0.65
N LEU A 119 11.13 -6.20 -0.58
CA LEU A 119 10.46 -7.36 -1.17
C LEU A 119 11.41 -8.00 -2.17
N GLN A 120 11.39 -9.33 -2.25
CA GLN A 120 12.17 -10.09 -3.21
C GLN A 120 11.29 -11.06 -3.98
N ALA A 121 11.54 -11.19 -5.28
CA ALA A 121 11.02 -12.26 -6.12
C ALA A 121 12.18 -13.15 -6.54
N ASP A 122 12.16 -14.43 -6.19
CA ASP A 122 13.22 -15.40 -6.49
C ASP A 122 14.64 -14.91 -6.10
N GLY A 123 14.75 -14.27 -4.92
CA GLY A 123 16.00 -13.71 -4.40
C GLY A 123 16.45 -12.40 -5.06
N ARG A 124 15.70 -11.85 -6.02
CA ARG A 124 15.95 -10.54 -6.62
C ARG A 124 15.13 -9.47 -5.93
N ALA A 125 15.77 -8.36 -5.55
CA ALA A 125 15.09 -7.23 -4.94
C ALA A 125 14.06 -6.60 -5.90
N LEU A 126 12.85 -6.40 -5.40
CA LEU A 126 11.76 -5.67 -6.05
C LEU A 126 11.81 -4.20 -5.61
N SER A 127 11.56 -3.29 -6.54
CA SER A 127 11.42 -1.86 -6.21
C SER A 127 10.14 -1.63 -5.43
N ILE A 128 10.25 -0.98 -4.28
CA ILE A 128 9.11 -0.65 -3.41
C ILE A 128 9.15 0.83 -2.99
N GLN A 129 7.98 1.40 -2.73
CA GLN A 129 7.85 2.59 -1.89
C GLN A 129 7.45 2.14 -0.49
N GLN A 130 8.08 2.71 0.53
CA GLN A 130 7.79 2.42 1.93
C GLN A 130 7.44 3.73 2.64
N ASP A 131 6.42 3.67 3.50
CA ASP A 131 6.07 4.77 4.39
C ASP A 131 5.53 4.24 5.71
N ALA A 132 5.66 5.02 6.78
CA ALA A 132 5.08 4.66 8.07
C ALA A 132 3.59 5.06 8.11
N LEU A 133 2.72 4.12 8.47
CA LEU A 133 1.34 4.44 8.83
C LEU A 133 1.32 4.81 10.30
N VAL A 134 1.42 6.11 10.58
CA VAL A 134 1.42 6.63 11.95
C VAL A 134 0.09 6.31 12.61
N THR A 135 0.16 5.52 13.68
CA THR A 135 -1.03 5.20 14.48
C THR A 135 -1.08 6.06 15.73
N SER A 136 -2.29 6.55 16.06
CA SER A 136 -2.55 7.30 17.29
C SER A 136 -3.70 6.64 18.04
N GLY A 137 -3.56 6.53 19.36
CA GLY A 137 -4.58 5.98 20.26
C GLY A 137 -4.46 4.48 20.54
N MET A 138 -5.54 3.88 21.06
CA MET A 138 -5.60 2.45 21.39
C MET A 138 -5.64 1.58 20.12
N LEU A 139 -4.79 0.55 20.04
CA LEU A 139 -4.66 -0.32 18.86
C LEU A 139 -5.45 -1.64 18.94
N LEU A 140 -6.03 -1.97 20.10
CA LEU A 140 -6.82 -3.20 20.26
C LEU A 140 -8.08 -3.15 19.39
N GLY A 141 -8.31 -4.21 18.62
CA GLY A 141 -9.48 -4.30 17.73
C GLY A 141 -9.45 -3.32 16.56
N MET A 142 -8.28 -2.76 16.23
CA MET A 142 -8.14 -1.82 15.12
C MET A 142 -8.45 -2.49 13.79
N ASP A 143 -9.33 -1.86 13.00
CA ASP A 143 -9.55 -2.23 11.61
C ASP A 143 -8.40 -1.69 10.74
N TRP A 144 -7.43 -2.56 10.48
CA TRP A 144 -6.24 -2.23 9.69
C TRP A 144 -6.55 -1.97 8.22
N ARG A 145 -7.61 -2.57 7.66
CA ARG A 145 -8.02 -2.30 6.28
C ARG A 145 -8.57 -0.89 6.16
N ALA A 146 -9.49 -0.51 7.06
CA ALA A 146 -10.02 0.85 7.10
C ALA A 146 -8.92 1.91 7.30
N ARG A 147 -7.89 1.59 8.12
CA ARG A 147 -6.72 2.47 8.30
C ARG A 147 -5.88 2.61 7.03
N LEU A 148 -5.66 1.51 6.31
CA LEU A 148 -4.95 1.54 5.03
C LEU A 148 -5.73 2.37 3.98
N ASP A 149 -7.06 2.25 3.97
CA ASP A 149 -7.93 3.03 3.09
C ASP A 149 -7.90 4.53 3.43
N GLU A 150 -7.90 4.88 4.72
CA GLU A 150 -7.69 6.27 5.17
C GLU A 150 -6.32 6.79 4.72
N TYR A 151 -5.26 6.00 4.89
CA TYR A 151 -3.91 6.36 4.44
C TYR A 151 -3.88 6.66 2.93
N ASN A 152 -4.60 5.87 2.13
CA ASN A 152 -4.73 6.07 0.68
C ASN A 152 -5.54 7.30 0.28
N ARG A 153 -6.43 7.80 1.14
CA ARG A 153 -7.10 9.09 0.93
C ARG A 153 -6.19 10.28 1.21
N GLY A 154 -5.11 10.08 1.96
CA GLY A 154 -4.08 11.07 2.20
C GLY A 154 -3.05 11.15 1.07
N ALA A 155 -1.98 11.91 1.31
CA ALA A 155 -0.84 12.06 0.39
C ALA A 155 0.40 11.29 0.90
N GLY A 156 0.18 10.11 1.49
CA GLY A 156 1.27 9.25 1.97
C GLY A 156 2.18 8.81 0.83
N LYS A 157 3.48 8.63 1.10
CA LYS A 157 4.48 8.33 0.05
C LYS A 157 4.23 7.00 -0.66
N ALA A 158 3.64 6.05 0.07
CA ALA A 158 3.30 4.73 -0.43
C ALA A 158 1.80 4.61 -0.73
N ALA A 159 1.01 5.69 -0.77
CA ALA A 159 -0.43 5.62 -1.03
C ALA A 159 -0.73 5.08 -2.44
N LEU A 160 -1.78 4.27 -2.60
CA LEU A 160 -2.33 3.98 -3.93
C LEU A 160 -3.04 5.23 -4.41
N THR A 161 -2.39 5.96 -5.31
CA THR A 161 -3.04 7.08 -5.98
C THR A 161 -4.01 6.49 -7.00
N THR A 162 -5.31 6.49 -6.70
CA THR A 162 -6.30 6.45 -7.77
C THR A 162 -5.99 7.64 -8.66
N ALA A 163 -5.58 7.41 -9.90
CA ALA A 163 -5.22 8.44 -10.83
C ALA A 163 -6.41 9.41 -11.02
N ALA A 164 -6.46 10.47 -10.22
CA ALA A 164 -7.10 11.70 -10.61
C ALA A 164 -6.24 12.25 -11.74
N VAL A 165 -6.58 11.85 -12.97
CA VAL A 165 -6.08 12.34 -14.27
C VAL A 165 -4.74 13.09 -14.14
N ALA A 166 -3.64 12.34 -14.07
CA ALA A 166 -2.33 12.91 -14.32
C ALA A 166 -2.28 13.24 -15.82
N THR A 167 -2.45 14.52 -16.15
CA THR A 167 -1.98 15.03 -17.43
C THR A 167 -0.49 14.77 -17.52
N THR A 168 -0.11 13.94 -18.48
CA THR A 168 1.27 13.62 -18.83
C THR A 168 2.07 14.90 -19.08
N ALA A 169 3.09 15.12 -18.27
CA ALA A 169 4.20 16.00 -18.62
C ALA A 169 5.51 15.23 -18.45
N THR A 170 5.93 14.61 -19.56
CA THR A 170 7.29 14.10 -19.77
C THR A 170 8.26 15.27 -19.81
N ALA A 171 9.17 15.35 -18.84
CA ALA A 171 10.53 15.90 -18.95
C ALA A 171 11.18 15.71 -17.58
N GLY A 172 12.30 15.00 -17.45
CA GLY A 172 13.58 15.54 -17.88
C GLY A 172 14.18 16.32 -16.71
N ALA A 173 15.20 15.75 -16.08
CA ALA A 173 15.88 16.28 -14.90
C ALA A 173 16.18 17.79 -14.98
N THR A 174 15.92 18.52 -13.89
CA THR A 174 16.73 19.65 -13.31
C THR A 174 15.85 20.72 -12.62
N ALA A 175 16.31 21.12 -11.42
CA ALA A 175 16.03 22.37 -10.69
C ALA A 175 14.68 22.53 -9.93
N PRO A 176 14.65 22.29 -8.60
CA PRO A 176 13.48 22.57 -7.75
C PRO A 176 13.13 24.06 -7.61
N ALA A 177 14.02 24.99 -8.02
CA ALA A 177 13.80 26.42 -7.88
C ALA A 177 12.90 27.06 -8.95
N LEU A 178 12.76 26.43 -10.13
CA LEU A 178 11.86 26.91 -11.19
C LEU A 178 10.41 26.51 -10.91
N ALA A 179 10.20 25.28 -10.43
CA ALA A 179 8.89 24.77 -10.04
C ALA A 179 8.24 25.62 -8.92
N THR A 180 9.01 26.12 -7.96
CA THR A 180 8.48 27.01 -6.91
C THR A 180 8.04 28.37 -7.46
N ARG A 181 8.76 28.94 -8.44
CA ARG A 181 8.39 30.22 -9.07
C ARG A 181 7.14 30.09 -9.95
N GLU A 182 7.01 28.98 -10.67
CA GLU A 182 5.79 28.69 -11.45
C GLU A 182 4.58 28.47 -10.55
N LEU A 183 4.77 27.83 -9.39
CA LEU A 183 3.71 27.64 -8.40
C LEU A 183 3.27 28.98 -7.78
N GLU A 184 4.22 29.86 -7.46
CA GLU A 184 3.93 31.20 -6.94
C GLU A 184 3.17 32.06 -7.97
N GLY A 185 3.58 32.03 -9.24
CA GLY A 185 2.87 32.74 -10.31
C GLY A 185 1.42 32.25 -10.51
N GLN A 186 1.19 30.94 -10.39
CA GLN A 186 -0.16 30.36 -10.45
C GLN A 186 -1.02 30.79 -9.26
N LEU A 187 -0.46 30.83 -8.05
CA LEU A 187 -1.16 31.32 -6.87
C LEU A 187 -1.54 32.81 -7.00
N GLN A 188 -0.65 33.64 -7.53
CA GLN A 188 -0.94 35.06 -7.79
C GLN A 188 -2.09 35.23 -8.80
N GLN A 189 -2.13 34.42 -9.87
CA GLN A 189 -3.24 34.47 -10.83
C GLN A 189 -4.57 34.01 -10.24
N LEU A 190 -4.57 32.98 -9.40
CA LEU A 190 -5.77 32.51 -8.72
C LEU A 190 -6.32 33.58 -7.75
N PHE A 191 -5.45 34.30 -7.05
CA PHE A 191 -5.84 35.40 -6.18
C PHE A 191 -6.47 36.59 -6.95
N LEU A 192 -5.95 36.90 -8.14
CA LEU A 192 -6.51 37.94 -9.00
C LEU A 192 -7.88 37.58 -9.58
N LYS A 193 -8.13 36.28 -9.81
CA LYS A 193 -9.43 35.78 -10.30
C LYS A 193 -10.46 35.52 -9.19
N ALA A 194 -10.03 35.45 -7.93
CA ALA A 194 -10.91 35.20 -6.80
C ALA A 194 -11.85 36.39 -6.49
N ASP A 195 -13.08 36.07 -6.08
CA ASP A 195 -14.09 37.02 -5.60
C ASP A 195 -13.57 37.91 -4.46
N PRO A 196 -14.04 39.18 -4.36
CA PRO A 196 -13.49 40.16 -3.42
C PRO A 196 -13.64 39.75 -1.94
N GLU A 197 -14.66 38.97 -1.59
CA GLU A 197 -14.85 38.43 -0.24
C GLU A 197 -13.85 37.29 0.07
N LEU A 198 -13.51 36.46 -0.92
CA LEU A 198 -12.51 35.41 -0.78
C LEU A 198 -11.10 36.00 -0.67
N ARG A 199 -10.84 37.08 -1.42
CA ARG A 199 -9.57 37.82 -1.39
C ARG A 199 -9.26 38.37 0.01
N LYS A 200 -10.25 38.93 0.70
CA LYS A 200 -10.09 39.44 2.08
C LYS A 200 -9.74 38.33 3.07
N ARG A 201 -10.40 37.17 2.96
CA ARG A 201 -10.09 36.00 3.81
C ARG A 201 -8.69 35.44 3.54
N PHE A 202 -8.26 35.44 2.28
CA PHE A 202 -6.93 35.01 1.89
C PHE A 202 -5.84 35.91 2.50
N ILE A 203 -6.01 37.24 2.44
CA ILE A 203 -5.07 38.20 3.07
C ILE A 203 -5.05 38.01 4.59
N GLY A 204 -6.21 37.77 5.23
CA GLY A 204 -6.29 37.54 6.68
C GLY A 204 -5.52 36.31 7.17
N TRP A 205 -5.33 35.30 6.30
CA TRP A 205 -4.52 34.12 6.59
C TRP A 205 -3.04 34.30 6.22
N ALA A 206 -2.73 35.09 5.19
CA ALA A 206 -1.38 35.28 4.68
C ALA A 206 -0.53 36.30 5.46
N VAL A 207 -1.13 37.14 6.31
CA VAL A 207 -0.38 38.09 7.15
C VAL A 207 -0.02 37.41 8.48
N PRO A 208 1.27 37.18 8.77
CA PRO A 208 1.67 36.74 10.10
C PRO A 208 1.36 37.86 11.10
N ARG A 209 0.59 37.57 12.16
CA ARG A 209 0.47 38.49 13.29
C ARG A 209 1.84 38.60 13.94
N LEU A 210 2.47 39.77 13.82
CA LEU A 210 3.56 40.20 14.70
C LEU A 210 3.00 40.56 16.08
#